data_AF-A0A8T0IDJ0-F1
#
_entry.id   AF-A0A8T0IDJ0-F1
#
_cell.length_a   1.000
_cell.length_b   1.000
_cell.length_c   1.000
_cell.angle_alpha   90.00
_cell.angle_beta   90.00
_cell.angle_gamma   90.00
#
_symmetry.space_group_name_H-M   'P 1'
#
loop_
_entity.id
_entity.type
_entity.pdbx_description
1 polymer ?
#
loop_
_entity_poly.entity_id
_entity_poly.type
_entity_poly.pdbx_seq_one_letter_code
_entity_poly.pdbx_strand_id
1 'polypeptide(L)'
;MEGFLSVDDVTLGDLTVKGQVFAEATKEPGVTFVTAKFDGILGLGFKEISVNHVDPIWYNMLSQKLVQEPVFSFWLNRDASGGEKGGELVLGGVDPYHFKGRHTYTPVTRKGYWQIDIGDFLIDGQSTGFCAGGCAAIVDSGTSLLAGPTGIVAEINHAIGATGIVSGECKVVVEQYADLIIQLLISKVSPLKICAKAGACFLAEGVQRDTGLASVLPKHENASDGLDSPVTCVFCKMVIKWAQNQLRKNNTEAQIKTYLNQLCERLPSPNEESVVDCNKLSSMPDVSFTISGKTFVLTPEQYILKIGEGDEAQCVSGFLGLDVPPPAGPLWILGDTFMGAYHTVFDFGNERLGFALAA
;
A
#
# COMPACT_ATOMS: atom_id res chain seq x y z
N MET A 1 8.02 4.76 -20.84
CA MET A 1 8.67 6.00 -21.31
C MET A 1 9.99 5.62 -21.95
N GLU A 2 10.28 6.14 -23.13
CA GLU A 2 11.56 5.98 -23.84
C GLU A 2 12.09 7.39 -24.15
N GLY A 3 13.42 7.52 -24.23
CA GLY A 3 14.08 8.81 -24.36
C GLY A 3 15.59 8.69 -24.40
N PHE A 4 16.28 9.83 -24.31
CA PHE A 4 17.73 9.90 -24.20
C PHE A 4 18.15 10.90 -23.11
N LEU A 5 19.40 10.79 -22.65
CA LEU A 5 19.92 11.67 -21.60
C LEU A 5 20.48 12.95 -22.21
N SER A 6 20.21 14.06 -21.53
CA SER A 6 20.72 15.40 -21.82
C SER A 6 21.21 16.05 -20.53
N VAL A 7 21.95 17.16 -20.67
CA VAL A 7 22.52 17.89 -19.55
C VAL A 7 22.19 19.36 -19.71
N ASP A 8 21.64 19.96 -18.66
CA ASP A 8 21.42 21.40 -18.58
C ASP A 8 21.39 21.85 -17.11
N ASP A 9 21.27 23.15 -16.90
CA ASP A 9 21.02 23.72 -15.60
C ASP A 9 19.53 23.67 -15.28
N VAL A 10 19.16 23.11 -14.13
CA VAL A 10 17.75 22.99 -13.70
C VAL A 10 17.49 23.91 -12.52
N THR A 11 16.43 24.72 -12.61
CA THR A 11 16.04 25.66 -11.54
C THR A 11 14.81 25.16 -10.78
N LEU A 12 14.90 25.08 -9.45
CA LEU A 12 13.78 24.80 -8.53
C LEU A 12 13.68 25.91 -7.49
N GLY A 13 12.55 26.63 -7.49
CA GLY A 13 12.43 27.85 -6.71
C GLY A 13 13.56 28.82 -7.08
N ASP A 14 14.32 29.26 -6.07
CA ASP A 14 15.46 30.15 -6.27
C ASP A 14 16.81 29.41 -6.45
N LEU A 15 16.80 28.07 -6.50
CA LEU A 15 18.01 27.25 -6.61
C LEU A 15 18.26 26.81 -8.05
N THR A 16 19.41 27.15 -8.62
CA THR A 16 19.86 26.62 -9.92
C THR A 16 20.92 25.54 -9.73
N VAL A 17 20.56 24.30 -10.04
CA VAL A 17 21.46 23.13 -10.02
C VAL A 17 22.19 23.04 -11.35
N LYS A 18 23.51 23.16 -11.32
CA LYS A 18 24.34 23.18 -12.52
C LYS A 18 24.63 21.79 -13.05
N GLY A 19 24.60 21.63 -14.38
CA GLY A 19 24.99 20.39 -15.05
C GLY A 19 24.17 19.17 -14.63
N GLN A 20 22.87 19.36 -14.39
CA GLN A 20 21.96 18.25 -14.07
C GLN A 20 21.74 17.41 -15.32
N VAL A 21 22.02 16.11 -15.21
CA VAL A 21 21.66 15.13 -16.24
C VAL A 21 20.18 14.76 -16.06
N PHE A 22 19.37 14.82 -17.11
CA PHE A 22 17.97 14.39 -17.10
C PHE A 22 17.62 13.67 -18.41
N ALA A 23 16.46 13.02 -18.45
CA ALA A 23 15.99 12.32 -19.64
C ALA A 23 15.00 13.19 -20.42
N GLU A 24 15.24 13.36 -21.72
CA GLU A 24 14.25 13.88 -22.66
C GLU A 24 13.39 12.72 -23.16
N ALA A 25 12.10 12.75 -22.83
CA ALA A 25 11.15 11.75 -23.29
C ALA A 25 10.84 11.96 -24.78
N THR A 26 11.01 10.92 -25.59
CA THR A 26 10.64 10.91 -27.01
C THR A 26 9.38 10.09 -27.27
N LYS A 27 8.99 9.25 -26.30
CA LYS A 27 7.81 8.40 -26.37
C LYS A 27 7.29 8.06 -24.98
N GLU A 28 6.03 8.42 -24.75
CA GLU A 28 5.31 8.17 -23.50
C GLU A 28 4.06 7.36 -23.80
N PRO A 29 4.15 6.01 -23.76
CA PRO A 29 2.97 5.18 -23.95
C PRO A 29 2.07 5.24 -22.71
N GLY A 30 0.75 5.21 -22.93
CA GLY A 30 -0.26 5.13 -21.88
C GLY A 30 -1.15 6.36 -21.80
N VAL A 31 -2.35 6.18 -21.24
CA VAL A 31 -3.33 7.27 -21.09
C VAL A 31 -2.97 8.25 -19.97
N THR A 32 -2.12 7.83 -19.02
CA THR A 32 -1.70 8.63 -17.86
C THR A 32 -1.11 9.98 -18.27
N PHE A 33 -0.23 10.00 -19.27
CA PHE A 33 0.41 11.24 -19.74
C PHE A 33 -0.46 12.05 -20.71
N VAL A 34 -1.52 11.45 -21.27
CA VAL A 34 -2.46 12.16 -22.15
C VAL A 34 -3.39 13.09 -21.35
N THR A 35 -3.75 12.68 -20.13
CA THR A 35 -4.65 13.44 -19.25
C THR A 35 -3.92 14.10 -18.08
N ALA A 36 -2.59 13.98 -18.03
CA ALA A 36 -1.78 14.58 -16.97
C ALA A 36 -1.90 16.12 -17.00
N LYS A 37 -1.89 16.71 -15.81
CA LYS A 37 -1.79 18.17 -15.63
C LYS A 37 -0.35 18.64 -15.41
N PHE A 38 0.62 17.74 -15.53
CA PHE A 38 2.05 17.98 -15.33
C PHE A 38 2.83 17.55 -16.58
N ASP A 39 3.97 18.19 -16.81
CA ASP A 39 4.81 17.96 -18.01
C ASP A 39 5.89 16.89 -17.81
N GLY A 40 6.26 16.60 -16.55
CA GLY A 40 7.32 15.64 -16.26
C GLY A 40 7.42 15.28 -14.78
N ILE A 41 8.40 14.44 -14.47
CA ILE A 41 8.63 13.91 -13.12
C ILE A 41 10.04 14.28 -12.66
N LEU A 42 10.13 14.88 -11.47
CA LEU A 42 11.40 15.15 -10.80
C LEU A 42 11.60 14.16 -9.66
N GLY A 43 12.51 13.20 -9.85
CA GLY A 43 12.78 12.16 -8.88
C GLY A 43 13.58 12.66 -7.68
N LEU A 44 13.01 12.54 -6.48
CA LEU A 44 13.66 12.80 -5.18
C LEU A 44 14.06 11.52 -4.43
N GLY A 45 14.06 10.37 -5.14
CA GLY A 45 14.51 9.09 -4.62
C GLY A 45 16.03 8.96 -4.57
N PHE A 46 16.52 7.79 -4.13
CA PHE A 46 17.95 7.52 -4.07
C PHE A 46 18.50 7.06 -5.43
N LYS A 47 19.82 7.18 -5.62
CA LYS A 47 20.51 6.87 -6.88
C LYS A 47 20.42 5.39 -7.28
N GLU A 48 20.24 4.48 -6.33
CA GLU A 48 20.25 3.02 -6.56
C GLU A 48 19.17 2.57 -7.54
N ILE A 49 18.04 3.30 -7.63
CA ILE A 49 16.94 3.01 -8.56
C ILE A 49 16.91 3.96 -9.76
N SER A 50 17.89 4.86 -9.89
CA SER A 50 18.02 5.76 -11.03
C SER A 50 18.45 4.97 -12.27
N VAL A 51 17.72 5.14 -13.37
CA VAL A 51 18.09 4.53 -14.66
C VAL A 51 19.46 5.06 -15.09
N ASN A 52 20.33 4.15 -15.53
CA ASN A 52 21.75 4.43 -15.85
C ASN A 52 22.56 5.00 -14.67
N HIS A 53 22.08 4.88 -13.43
CA HIS A 53 22.72 5.43 -12.23
C HIS A 53 23.06 6.92 -12.35
N VAL A 54 22.17 7.69 -12.99
CA VAL A 54 22.29 9.14 -13.05
C VAL A 54 22.09 9.74 -11.65
N ASP A 55 22.90 10.72 -11.27
CA ASP A 55 22.76 11.42 -10.00
C ASP A 55 21.44 12.20 -9.95
N PRO A 56 20.53 11.88 -8.99
CA PRO A 56 19.30 12.64 -8.80
C PRO A 56 19.60 14.09 -8.42
N ILE A 57 18.67 14.99 -8.73
CA ILE A 57 18.89 16.43 -8.54
C ILE A 57 19.22 16.82 -7.10
N TRP A 58 18.65 16.12 -6.12
CA TRP A 58 18.96 16.30 -4.71
C TRP A 58 20.45 16.06 -4.39
N TYR A 59 21.09 15.08 -5.03
CA TYR A 59 22.51 14.79 -4.83
C TYR A 59 23.37 15.94 -5.34
N ASN A 60 22.99 16.52 -6.48
CA ASN A 60 23.67 17.68 -7.05
C ASN A 60 23.45 18.96 -6.23
N MET A 61 22.25 19.16 -5.66
CA MET A 61 22.01 20.26 -4.71
C MET A 61 22.95 20.18 -3.49
N LEU A 62 23.11 18.97 -2.93
CA LEU A 62 24.01 18.74 -1.80
C LEU A 62 25.48 18.94 -2.17
N SER A 63 25.93 18.37 -3.30
CA SER A 63 27.33 18.46 -3.73
C SER A 63 27.73 19.90 -4.08
N GLN A 64 26.81 20.68 -4.64
CA GLN A 64 26.98 22.09 -4.97
C GLN A 64 26.72 23.03 -3.79
N LYS A 65 26.37 22.50 -2.60
CA LYS A 65 26.09 23.26 -1.37
C LYS A 65 25.00 24.32 -1.53
N LEU A 66 23.93 23.97 -2.26
CA LEU A 66 22.81 24.87 -2.53
C LEU A 66 21.76 24.90 -1.41
N VAL A 67 21.81 23.93 -0.49
CA VAL A 67 20.86 23.79 0.63
C VAL A 67 21.59 23.85 1.97
N GLN A 68 20.91 24.35 3.00
CA GLN A 68 21.49 24.54 4.34
C GLN A 68 21.56 23.23 5.12
N GLU A 69 20.46 22.48 5.13
CA GLU A 69 20.36 21.18 5.79
C GLU A 69 20.14 20.07 4.75
N PRO A 70 20.63 18.85 4.97
CA PRO A 70 20.40 17.72 4.09
C PRO A 70 19.01 17.09 4.30
N VAL A 71 17.97 17.94 4.32
CA VAL A 71 16.57 17.56 4.49
C VAL A 71 15.69 18.27 3.48
N PHE A 72 14.59 17.64 3.07
CA PHE A 72 13.49 18.30 2.38
C PHE A 72 12.16 17.86 2.98
N SER A 73 11.13 18.68 2.86
CA SER A 73 9.83 18.36 3.46
C SER A 73 8.65 18.75 2.60
N PHE A 74 7.57 17.99 2.75
CA PHE A 74 6.30 18.21 2.07
C PHE A 74 5.21 18.57 3.07
N TRP A 75 4.48 19.62 2.72
CA TRP A 75 3.13 19.89 3.19
C TRP A 75 2.20 19.87 1.99
N LEU A 76 1.19 19.00 2.01
CA LEU A 76 0.22 18.87 0.93
C LEU A 76 -1.14 19.32 1.46
N ASN A 77 -1.68 20.40 0.91
CA ASN A 77 -2.95 20.93 1.38
C ASN A 77 -4.10 20.01 0.93
N ARG A 78 -4.97 19.64 1.86
CA ARG A 78 -6.14 18.79 1.62
C ARG A 78 -7.44 19.57 1.53
N ASP A 79 -7.42 20.88 1.82
CA ASP A 79 -8.58 21.74 1.65
C ASP A 79 -8.77 22.11 0.17
N ALA A 80 -9.68 21.38 -0.48
CA ALA A 80 -10.09 21.65 -1.86
C ALA A 80 -11.06 22.84 -2.00
N SER A 81 -11.53 23.42 -0.89
CA SER A 81 -12.68 24.35 -0.87
C SER A 81 -12.33 25.84 -0.85
N GLY A 82 -11.07 26.24 -0.67
CA GLY A 82 -10.80 27.69 -0.54
C GLY A 82 -9.36 28.22 -0.48
N GLY A 83 -8.32 27.44 -0.78
CA GLY A 83 -6.93 27.94 -0.80
C GLY A 83 -6.36 28.11 -2.20
N GLU A 84 -5.69 29.24 -2.49
CA GLU A 84 -4.80 29.36 -3.68
C GLU A 84 -3.58 28.42 -3.60
N LYS A 85 -3.24 27.91 -2.41
CA LYS A 85 -2.06 27.08 -2.17
C LYS A 85 -2.41 25.59 -2.11
N GLY A 86 -1.94 24.81 -3.09
CA GLY A 86 -2.09 23.35 -3.11
C GLY A 86 -1.12 22.58 -2.21
N GLY A 87 -0.01 23.20 -1.79
CA GLY A 87 1.01 22.58 -0.96
C GLY A 87 2.33 23.34 -1.04
N GLU A 88 3.36 22.84 -0.36
CA GLU A 88 4.72 23.38 -0.37
C GLU A 88 5.76 22.26 -0.25
N LEU A 89 6.81 22.34 -1.07
CA LEU A 89 8.04 21.56 -0.93
C LEU A 89 9.14 22.52 -0.45
N VAL A 90 9.71 22.24 0.72
CA VAL A 90 10.86 22.98 1.26
C VAL A 90 12.13 22.19 0.99
N LEU A 91 13.08 22.80 0.28
CA LEU A 91 14.40 22.24 0.03
C LEU A 91 15.40 22.81 1.03
N GLY A 92 16.03 21.95 1.83
CA GLY A 92 17.07 22.36 2.75
C GLY A 92 16.60 22.79 4.14
N GLY A 93 15.38 22.45 4.53
CA GLY A 93 14.78 22.82 5.81
C GLY A 93 13.36 22.29 5.99
N VAL A 94 12.66 22.83 6.99
CA VAL A 94 11.26 22.50 7.33
C VAL A 94 10.55 23.78 7.76
N ASP A 95 9.35 24.04 7.22
CA ASP A 95 8.52 25.17 7.67
C ASP A 95 7.71 24.80 8.94
N PRO A 96 7.94 25.46 10.10
CA PRO A 96 7.21 25.21 11.34
C PRO A 96 5.71 25.56 11.28
N TYR A 97 5.26 26.35 10.30
CA TYR A 97 3.84 26.69 10.14
C TYR A 97 3.01 25.58 9.51
N HIS A 98 3.66 24.57 8.92
CA HIS A 98 2.99 23.50 8.18
C HIS A 98 2.76 22.20 8.98
N PHE A 99 3.10 22.18 10.27
CA PHE A 99 2.83 21.03 11.12
C PHE A 99 2.56 21.41 12.59
N LYS A 100 1.94 20.47 13.32
CA LYS A 100 1.67 20.57 14.75
C LYS A 100 2.42 19.49 15.52
N GLY A 101 3.00 19.89 16.65
CA GLY A 101 3.72 18.99 17.55
C GLY A 101 5.14 18.66 17.06
N ARG A 102 5.56 17.41 17.24
CA ARG A 102 6.92 16.94 16.87
C ARG A 102 6.84 15.80 15.87
N HIS A 103 7.78 15.76 14.94
CA HIS A 103 7.93 14.63 14.03
C HIS A 103 8.33 13.38 14.79
N THR A 104 7.71 12.27 14.41
CA THR A 104 8.12 10.93 14.81
C THR A 104 8.99 10.39 13.69
N TYR A 105 10.26 10.12 14.01
CA TYR A 105 11.23 9.65 13.02
C TYR A 105 11.32 8.13 12.98
N THR A 106 11.57 7.60 11.78
CA THR A 106 11.83 6.18 11.52
C THR A 106 12.95 6.05 10.48
N PRO A 107 13.92 5.14 10.66
CA PRO A 107 15.03 5.00 9.73
C PRO A 107 14.58 4.41 8.38
N VAL A 108 15.29 4.76 7.32
CA VAL A 108 15.15 4.12 6.01
C VAL A 108 15.71 2.69 6.10
N THR A 109 14.94 1.70 5.66
CA THR A 109 15.29 0.28 5.80
C THR A 109 15.88 -0.33 4.53
N ARG A 110 15.59 0.26 3.37
CA ARG A 110 16.14 -0.16 2.09
C ARG A 110 16.46 1.03 1.20
N LYS A 111 17.75 1.36 1.11
CA LYS A 111 18.27 2.41 0.22
C LYS A 111 17.94 2.10 -1.25
N GLY A 112 17.55 3.14 -1.97
CA GLY A 112 16.86 3.06 -3.26
C GLY A 112 15.50 3.74 -3.16
N TYR A 113 14.70 3.33 -2.18
CA TYR A 113 13.40 3.92 -1.89
C TYR A 113 13.44 4.68 -0.57
N TRP A 114 12.50 5.61 -0.38
CA TRP A 114 12.14 6.13 0.94
C TRP A 114 11.27 5.11 1.69
N GLN A 115 11.86 3.93 1.90
CA GLN A 115 11.22 2.77 2.52
C GLN A 115 11.51 2.71 4.01
N ILE A 116 10.48 2.45 4.81
CA ILE A 116 10.51 2.33 6.26
C ILE A 116 9.86 1.03 6.70
N ASP A 117 10.19 0.57 7.89
CA ASP A 117 9.40 -0.47 8.55
C ASP A 117 8.21 0.17 9.27
N ILE A 118 7.05 -0.44 9.09
CA ILE A 118 5.82 -0.13 9.80
C ILE A 118 5.37 -1.35 10.58
N GLY A 119 4.64 -1.10 11.67
CA GLY A 119 3.96 -2.12 12.43
C GLY A 119 2.65 -2.53 11.76
N ASP A 120 1.62 -2.72 12.57
CA ASP A 120 0.33 -3.19 12.09
C ASP A 120 -0.51 -2.08 11.44
N PHE A 121 -1.46 -2.51 10.60
CA PHE A 121 -2.54 -1.70 10.06
C PHE A 121 -3.84 -2.07 10.75
N LEU A 122 -4.53 -1.06 11.29
CA LEU A 122 -5.73 -1.22 12.10
C LEU A 122 -6.94 -0.58 11.41
N ILE A 123 -8.09 -1.25 11.51
CA ILE A 123 -9.41 -0.72 11.13
C ILE A 123 -10.23 -0.64 12.42
N ASP A 124 -10.70 0.55 12.78
CA ASP A 124 -11.41 0.81 14.06
C ASP A 124 -10.62 0.32 15.28
N GLY A 125 -9.31 0.57 15.27
CA GLY A 125 -8.38 0.10 16.30
C GLY A 125 -8.16 -1.43 16.34
N GLN A 126 -8.79 -2.20 15.45
CA GLN A 126 -8.65 -3.65 15.37
C GLN A 126 -7.60 -4.05 14.33
N SER A 127 -6.71 -4.96 14.73
CA SER A 127 -5.70 -5.56 13.83
C SER A 127 -6.34 -6.24 12.62
N THR A 128 -5.73 -6.09 11.45
CA THR A 128 -6.01 -6.90 10.26
C THR A 128 -5.20 -8.20 10.26
N GLY A 129 -4.13 -8.29 11.07
CA GLY A 129 -3.30 -9.48 11.22
C GLY A 129 -2.38 -9.78 10.04
N PHE A 130 -2.48 -9.02 8.94
CA PHE A 130 -1.59 -9.11 7.79
C PHE A 130 -0.24 -8.44 8.07
N CYS A 131 -0.24 -7.26 8.70
CA CYS A 131 0.97 -6.50 9.07
C CYS A 131 1.37 -6.65 10.55
N ALA A 132 0.73 -7.55 11.31
CA ALA A 132 1.06 -7.76 12.73
C ALA A 132 2.51 -8.23 12.98
N GLY A 133 3.16 -8.83 11.98
CA GLY A 133 4.58 -9.19 12.03
C GLY A 133 5.53 -8.11 11.52
N GLY A 134 5.02 -6.91 11.23
CA GLY A 134 5.70 -5.87 10.48
C GLY A 134 5.38 -5.92 8.99
N CYS A 135 5.32 -4.75 8.38
CA CYS A 135 5.25 -4.51 6.94
C CYS A 135 6.30 -3.47 6.56
N ALA A 136 6.67 -3.42 5.29
CA ALA A 136 7.40 -2.29 4.76
C ALA A 136 6.41 -1.22 4.25
N ALA A 137 6.84 0.03 4.19
CA ALA A 137 6.11 1.09 3.50
C ALA A 137 7.08 1.99 2.73
N ILE A 138 6.74 2.38 1.51
CA ILE A 138 7.40 3.46 0.77
C ILE A 138 6.55 4.72 0.91
N VAL A 139 7.19 5.83 1.27
CA VAL A 139 6.52 7.14 1.26
C VAL A 139 6.77 7.79 -0.08
N ASP A 140 5.70 8.05 -0.82
CA ASP A 140 5.77 8.41 -2.24
C ASP A 140 4.83 9.57 -2.58
N SER A 141 5.41 10.78 -2.71
CA SER A 141 4.68 11.97 -3.15
C SER A 141 4.25 11.93 -4.61
N GLY A 142 4.67 10.93 -5.38
CA GLY A 142 4.25 10.72 -6.77
C GLY A 142 2.94 9.94 -6.90
N THR A 143 2.42 9.39 -5.78
CA THR A 143 1.20 8.58 -5.75
C THR A 143 0.17 9.25 -4.86
N SER A 144 -1.08 9.39 -5.31
CA SER A 144 -2.13 9.99 -4.47
C SER A 144 -2.80 9.00 -3.51
N LEU A 145 -3.01 7.75 -3.95
CA LEU A 145 -3.69 6.71 -3.17
C LEU A 145 -2.76 5.98 -2.21
N LEU A 146 -3.34 5.29 -1.24
CA LEU A 146 -2.68 4.29 -0.40
C LEU A 146 -2.75 2.95 -1.10
N ALA A 147 -1.60 2.38 -1.48
CA ALA A 147 -1.54 1.04 -2.05
C ALA A 147 -1.09 0.04 -0.98
N GLY A 148 -1.79 -1.08 -0.81
CA GLY A 148 -1.44 -2.06 0.22
C GLY A 148 -1.96 -3.46 -0.09
N PRO A 149 -1.62 -4.45 0.76
CA PRO A 149 -1.98 -5.85 0.54
C PRO A 149 -3.48 -6.02 0.25
N THR A 150 -3.81 -6.74 -0.83
CA THR A 150 -5.20 -6.92 -1.30
C THR A 150 -6.11 -7.48 -0.19
N GLY A 151 -5.57 -8.36 0.65
CA GLY A 151 -6.26 -8.92 1.80
C GLY A 151 -6.75 -7.86 2.81
N ILE A 152 -5.94 -6.82 3.05
CA ILE A 152 -6.29 -5.71 3.92
C ILE A 152 -7.28 -4.78 3.22
N VAL A 153 -7.04 -4.44 1.96
CA VAL A 153 -7.92 -3.53 1.19
C VAL A 153 -9.33 -4.11 1.04
N ALA A 154 -9.49 -5.43 0.94
CA ALA A 154 -10.80 -6.08 0.98
C ALA A 154 -11.52 -5.89 2.33
N GLU A 155 -10.80 -6.00 3.46
CA GLU A 155 -11.36 -5.71 4.79
C GLU A 155 -11.78 -4.23 4.90
N ILE A 156 -10.98 -3.31 4.35
CA ILE A 156 -11.31 -1.87 4.28
C ILE A 156 -12.57 -1.66 3.46
N ASN A 157 -12.60 -2.16 2.21
CA ASN A 157 -13.74 -2.01 1.29
C ASN A 157 -15.04 -2.53 1.91
N HIS A 158 -14.96 -3.66 2.62
CA HIS A 158 -16.11 -4.18 3.37
C HIS A 158 -16.53 -3.23 4.51
N ALA A 159 -15.58 -2.74 5.31
CA ALA A 159 -15.86 -1.89 6.48
C ALA A 159 -16.42 -0.51 6.12
N ILE A 160 -15.96 0.08 5.00
CA ILE A 160 -16.43 1.40 4.52
C ILE A 160 -17.60 1.29 3.53
N GLY A 161 -18.00 0.08 3.17
CA GLY A 161 -19.07 -0.16 2.21
C GLY A 161 -18.71 0.12 0.75
N ALA A 162 -17.42 0.17 0.40
CA ALA A 162 -16.95 0.45 -0.96
C ALA A 162 -17.28 -0.68 -1.94
N THR A 163 -17.57 -0.33 -3.19
CA THR A 163 -17.70 -1.31 -4.27
C THR A 163 -16.39 -2.07 -4.46
N GLY A 164 -16.52 -3.33 -4.90
CA GLY A 164 -15.39 -4.19 -5.23
C GLY A 164 -15.81 -5.20 -6.29
N ILE A 165 -14.87 -6.06 -6.68
CA ILE A 165 -15.11 -7.14 -7.64
C ILE A 165 -15.41 -8.45 -6.92
N VAL A 166 -16.30 -9.23 -7.53
CA VAL A 166 -16.59 -10.60 -7.08
C VAL A 166 -15.56 -11.54 -7.69
N SER A 167 -14.73 -12.19 -6.87
CA SER A 167 -13.82 -13.25 -7.34
C SER A 167 -14.46 -14.62 -7.19
N GLY A 168 -14.59 -15.32 -8.31
CA GLY A 168 -15.02 -16.72 -8.34
C GLY A 168 -14.01 -17.63 -7.64
N GLU A 169 -12.72 -17.38 -7.82
CA GLU A 169 -11.63 -18.17 -7.22
C GLU A 169 -11.62 -18.02 -5.70
N CYS A 170 -11.81 -16.81 -5.18
CA CYS A 170 -11.96 -16.57 -3.75
C CYS A 170 -13.19 -17.31 -3.20
N LYS A 171 -14.34 -17.21 -3.89
CA LYS A 171 -15.56 -17.92 -3.49
C LYS A 171 -15.39 -19.43 -3.49
N VAL A 172 -14.73 -20.00 -4.50
CA VAL A 172 -14.39 -21.44 -4.53
C VAL A 172 -13.57 -21.83 -3.31
N VAL A 173 -12.58 -21.02 -2.92
CA VAL A 173 -11.78 -21.31 -1.74
C VAL A 173 -12.63 -21.31 -0.46
N VAL A 174 -13.52 -20.32 -0.32
CA VAL A 174 -14.42 -20.23 0.84
C VAL A 174 -15.40 -21.41 0.86
N GLU A 175 -16.05 -21.71 -0.26
CA GLU A 175 -17.06 -22.76 -0.36
C GLU A 175 -16.49 -24.16 -0.14
N GLN A 176 -15.29 -24.43 -0.67
CA GLN A 176 -14.68 -25.77 -0.60
C GLN A 176 -13.85 -26.00 0.65
N TYR A 177 -13.19 -24.95 1.19
CA TYR A 177 -12.15 -25.13 2.21
C TYR A 177 -12.38 -24.36 3.50
N ALA A 178 -13.34 -23.44 3.61
CA ALA A 178 -13.50 -22.64 4.83
C ALA A 178 -13.70 -23.50 6.10
N ASP A 179 -14.50 -24.55 6.02
CA ASP A 179 -14.77 -25.46 7.16
C ASP A 179 -13.47 -26.11 7.66
N LEU A 180 -12.71 -26.69 6.72
CA LEU A 180 -11.43 -27.30 7.03
C LEU A 180 -10.43 -26.27 7.57
N ILE A 181 -10.35 -25.10 6.96
CA ILE A 181 -9.47 -24.01 7.40
C ILE A 181 -9.80 -23.60 8.84
N ILE A 182 -11.07 -23.34 9.14
CA ILE A 182 -11.51 -22.90 10.47
C ILE A 182 -11.23 -23.99 11.52
N GLN A 183 -11.55 -25.25 11.22
CA GLN A 183 -11.29 -26.37 12.13
C GLN A 183 -9.79 -26.56 12.41
N LEU A 184 -8.94 -26.45 11.39
CA LEU A 184 -7.48 -26.55 11.54
C LEU A 184 -6.93 -25.36 12.33
N LEU A 185 -7.47 -24.16 12.15
CA LEU A 185 -7.11 -22.98 12.94
C LEU A 185 -7.49 -23.12 14.42
N ILE A 186 -8.69 -23.63 14.72
CA ILE A 186 -9.13 -23.93 16.10
C ILE A 186 -8.22 -24.99 16.72
N SER A 187 -7.79 -25.98 15.92
CA SER A 187 -6.82 -27.00 16.32
C SER A 187 -5.37 -26.51 16.40
N LYS A 188 -5.14 -25.19 16.28
CA LYS A 188 -3.82 -24.52 16.36
C LYS A 188 -2.81 -25.02 15.33
N VAL A 189 -3.27 -25.47 14.18
CA VAL A 189 -2.39 -25.83 13.06
C VAL A 189 -1.79 -24.55 12.47
N SER A 190 -0.50 -24.59 12.18
CA SER A 190 0.21 -23.45 11.58
C SER A 190 -0.41 -23.06 10.22
N PRO A 191 -0.75 -21.78 9.99
CA PRO A 191 -1.29 -21.26 8.73
C PRO A 191 -0.58 -21.75 7.46
N LEU A 192 0.75 -21.80 7.49
CA LEU A 192 1.57 -22.22 6.36
C LEU A 192 1.30 -23.67 5.94
N LYS A 193 0.89 -24.54 6.89
CA LYS A 193 0.58 -25.94 6.64
C LYS A 193 -0.88 -26.15 6.26
N ILE A 194 -1.77 -25.19 6.54
CA ILE A 194 -3.21 -25.35 6.30
C ILE A 194 -3.50 -25.39 4.80
N CYS A 195 -3.03 -24.43 4.02
CA CYS A 195 -3.26 -24.45 2.57
C CYS A 195 -2.64 -25.67 1.87
N ALA A 196 -1.50 -26.14 2.36
CA ALA A 196 -0.88 -27.37 1.85
C ALA A 196 -1.74 -28.61 2.17
N LYS A 197 -2.26 -28.70 3.40
CA LYS A 197 -3.16 -29.79 3.82
C LYS A 197 -4.53 -29.73 3.13
N ALA A 198 -5.02 -28.53 2.84
CA ALA A 198 -6.26 -28.33 2.10
C ALA A 198 -6.11 -28.65 0.60
N GLY A 199 -4.89 -28.91 0.11
CA GLY A 199 -4.62 -29.10 -1.32
C GLY A 199 -4.65 -27.81 -2.15
N ALA A 200 -4.81 -26.65 -1.51
CA ALA A 200 -4.88 -25.34 -2.16
C ALA A 200 -3.49 -24.75 -2.49
N CYS A 201 -2.43 -25.27 -1.88
CA CYS A 201 -1.04 -24.90 -2.20
C CYS A 201 -0.17 -26.16 -2.28
N PHE A 202 0.57 -26.36 -3.35
CA PHE A 202 1.72 -27.27 -3.31
C PHE A 202 2.94 -26.49 -2.79
N LEU A 203 3.64 -27.06 -1.81
CA LEU A 203 4.94 -26.52 -1.41
C LEU A 203 5.87 -26.67 -2.61
N ALA A 204 6.37 -25.54 -3.14
CA ALA A 204 7.41 -25.55 -4.15
C ALA A 204 8.57 -26.43 -3.66
N GLU A 205 9.01 -27.35 -4.50
CA GLU A 205 9.94 -28.42 -4.16
C GLU A 205 11.24 -27.90 -3.55
N GLY A 206 11.60 -28.41 -2.37
CA GLY A 206 12.85 -28.05 -1.68
C GLY A 206 13.06 -28.69 -0.30
N VAL A 207 12.16 -29.56 0.18
CA VAL A 207 12.33 -30.28 1.44
C VAL A 207 12.23 -31.78 1.17
N GLN A 208 13.31 -32.50 1.48
CA GLN A 208 13.45 -33.94 1.29
C GLN A 208 12.25 -34.70 1.85
N ARG A 209 11.68 -35.57 1.01
CA ARG A 209 10.68 -36.58 1.39
C ARG A 209 11.31 -37.52 2.42
N ASP A 210 10.86 -37.44 3.67
CA ASP A 210 10.93 -38.60 4.55
C ASP A 210 9.77 -39.52 4.18
N THR A 211 10.12 -40.74 3.76
CA THR A 211 9.21 -41.72 3.18
C THR A 211 8.53 -42.51 4.28
N GLY A 212 7.21 -42.42 4.41
CA GLY A 212 6.49 -43.26 5.37
C GLY A 212 5.02 -42.96 5.63
N LEU A 213 4.17 -42.84 4.60
CA LEU A 213 2.80 -43.37 4.58
C LEU A 213 2.16 -43.10 3.21
N ALA A 214 1.97 -44.15 2.42
CA ALA A 214 1.20 -44.08 1.18
C ALA A 214 -0.22 -44.60 1.40
N SER A 215 -1.16 -43.85 0.81
CA SER A 215 -2.43 -44.27 0.20
C SER A 215 -3.55 -44.85 1.08
N VAL A 216 -4.56 -44.02 1.37
CA VAL A 216 -5.98 -44.43 1.29
C VAL A 216 -6.84 -43.23 0.83
N LEU A 217 -6.79 -42.84 -0.44
CA LEU A 217 -7.87 -42.09 -1.12
C LEU A 217 -7.85 -42.44 -2.63
N PRO A 218 -9.03 -42.56 -3.27
CA PRO A 218 -9.13 -43.11 -4.62
C PRO A 218 -8.58 -42.15 -5.67
N LYS A 219 -7.84 -42.70 -6.63
CA LYS A 219 -7.47 -42.02 -7.88
C LYS A 219 -8.74 -41.74 -8.67
N HIS A 220 -9.08 -40.48 -8.85
CA HIS A 220 -9.91 -40.06 -9.97
C HIS A 220 -9.00 -39.63 -11.12
N GLU A 221 -8.87 -40.52 -12.11
CA GLU A 221 -8.40 -40.18 -13.44
C GLU A 221 -9.50 -39.41 -14.15
N ASN A 222 -9.30 -38.09 -14.26
CA ASN A 222 -9.77 -37.18 -15.29
C ASN A 222 -9.18 -35.81 -14.96
N ALA A 223 -7.89 -35.64 -15.26
CA ALA A 223 -7.19 -34.37 -15.13
C ALA A 223 -7.54 -33.49 -16.35
N SER A 224 -8.48 -32.58 -16.14
CA SER A 224 -8.72 -31.43 -17.01
C SER A 224 -9.03 -30.24 -16.11
N ASP A 225 -8.13 -29.26 -16.10
CA ASP A 225 -8.27 -27.85 -15.70
C ASP A 225 -9.08 -27.54 -14.43
N GLY A 226 -8.39 -27.21 -13.32
CA GLY A 226 -9.03 -26.44 -12.25
C GLY A 226 -8.37 -26.39 -10.87
N LEU A 227 -7.43 -27.29 -10.54
CA LEU A 227 -6.95 -27.45 -9.14
C LEU A 227 -5.44 -27.19 -8.92
N ASP A 228 -4.78 -26.50 -9.86
CA ASP A 228 -3.31 -26.35 -9.89
C ASP A 228 -2.83 -24.89 -10.01
N SER A 229 -3.62 -23.89 -9.60
CA SER A 229 -3.26 -22.48 -9.82
C SER A 229 -2.56 -21.82 -8.61
N PRO A 230 -1.44 -21.11 -8.83
CA PRO A 230 -0.86 -20.16 -7.87
C PRO A 230 -1.89 -19.19 -7.25
N VAL A 231 -2.97 -18.90 -7.97
CA VAL A 231 -4.07 -18.01 -7.55
C VAL A 231 -4.86 -18.59 -6.36
N THR A 232 -5.23 -19.87 -6.42
CA THR A 232 -5.94 -20.56 -5.33
C THR A 232 -5.14 -20.54 -4.03
N CYS A 233 -3.81 -20.67 -4.15
CA CYS A 233 -2.90 -20.60 -3.02
C CYS A 233 -2.86 -19.21 -2.38
N VAL A 234 -2.90 -18.14 -3.19
CA VAL A 234 -2.97 -16.75 -2.70
C VAL A 234 -4.26 -16.53 -1.91
N PHE A 235 -5.41 -16.89 -2.48
CA PHE A 235 -6.70 -16.74 -1.81
C PHE A 235 -6.80 -17.59 -0.54
N CYS A 236 -6.27 -18.82 -0.54
CA CYS A 236 -6.23 -19.63 0.68
C CYS A 236 -5.46 -18.93 1.82
N LYS A 237 -4.32 -18.30 1.51
CA LYS A 237 -3.55 -17.54 2.52
C LYS A 237 -4.34 -16.33 3.04
N MET A 238 -5.05 -15.61 2.16
CA MET A 238 -5.92 -14.49 2.55
C MET A 238 -7.07 -14.96 3.45
N VAL A 239 -7.79 -16.01 3.04
CA VAL A 239 -8.89 -16.62 3.80
C VAL A 239 -8.44 -17.08 5.18
N ILE A 240 -7.25 -17.68 5.30
CA ILE A 240 -6.69 -18.03 6.61
C ILE A 240 -6.52 -16.80 7.49
N LYS A 241 -5.93 -15.72 6.95
CA LYS A 241 -5.71 -14.49 7.73
C LYS A 241 -7.02 -13.86 8.19
N TRP A 242 -8.00 -13.75 7.30
CA TRP A 242 -9.33 -13.26 7.64
C TRP A 242 -10.02 -14.15 8.69
N ALA A 243 -10.01 -15.47 8.51
CA ALA A 243 -10.60 -16.41 9.46
C ALA A 243 -9.92 -16.34 10.83
N GLN A 244 -8.59 -16.23 10.87
CA GLN A 244 -7.84 -16.01 12.11
C GLN A 244 -8.27 -14.71 12.80
N ASN A 245 -8.46 -13.64 12.03
CA ASN A 245 -8.88 -12.36 12.58
C ASN A 245 -10.29 -12.45 13.20
N GLN A 246 -11.22 -13.11 12.51
CA GLN A 246 -12.58 -13.30 13.00
C GLN A 246 -12.66 -14.25 14.21
N LEU A 247 -11.80 -15.28 14.27
CA LEU A 247 -11.69 -16.14 15.45
C LEU A 247 -11.22 -15.37 16.69
N ARG A 248 -10.31 -14.38 16.54
CA ARG A 248 -9.91 -13.51 17.66
C ARG A 248 -11.06 -12.64 18.19
N LYS A 249 -12.05 -12.35 17.34
CA LYS A 249 -13.28 -11.63 17.70
C LYS A 249 -14.37 -12.55 18.28
N ASN A 250 -14.05 -13.82 18.57
CA ASN A 250 -14.97 -14.83 19.09
C ASN A 250 -16.21 -15.08 18.20
N ASN A 251 -16.10 -14.87 16.89
CA ASN A 251 -17.19 -15.16 15.96
C ASN A 251 -17.39 -16.67 15.77
N THR A 252 -18.65 -17.06 15.57
CA THR A 252 -19.02 -18.45 15.26
C THR A 252 -18.56 -18.86 13.86
N GLU A 253 -18.40 -20.17 13.62
CA GLU A 253 -18.00 -20.71 12.32
C GLU A 253 -18.91 -20.22 11.17
N ALA A 254 -20.22 -20.13 11.43
CA ALA A 254 -21.19 -19.62 10.46
C ALA A 254 -20.96 -18.13 10.15
N GLN A 255 -20.77 -17.30 11.17
CA GLN A 255 -20.46 -15.87 11.00
C GLN A 255 -19.14 -15.67 10.25
N ILE A 256 -18.12 -16.47 10.56
CA ILE A 256 -16.83 -16.42 9.86
C ILE A 256 -17.03 -16.73 8.37
N LYS A 257 -17.72 -17.83 8.03
CA LYS A 257 -18.00 -18.19 6.63
C LYS A 257 -18.74 -17.09 5.88
N THR A 258 -19.78 -16.52 6.48
CA THR A 258 -20.52 -15.40 5.88
C THR A 258 -19.61 -14.21 5.62
N TYR A 259 -18.79 -13.84 6.60
CA TYR A 259 -17.84 -12.74 6.48
C TYR A 259 -16.80 -12.99 5.37
N LEU A 260 -16.22 -14.20 5.32
CA LEU A 260 -15.26 -14.59 4.27
C LEU A 260 -15.87 -14.46 2.87
N ASN A 261 -17.11 -14.93 2.70
CA ASN A 261 -17.81 -14.80 1.41
C ASN A 261 -18.07 -13.34 1.04
N GLN A 262 -18.43 -12.49 2.00
CA GLN A 262 -18.59 -11.05 1.78
C GLN A 262 -17.28 -10.37 1.37
N LEU A 263 -16.13 -10.78 1.92
CA LEU A 263 -14.83 -10.25 1.49
C LEU A 263 -14.49 -10.64 0.05
N CYS A 264 -14.86 -11.86 -0.38
CA CYS A 264 -14.70 -12.27 -1.79
C CYS A 264 -15.54 -11.45 -2.78
N GLU A 265 -16.51 -10.67 -2.30
CA GLU A 265 -17.33 -9.74 -3.09
C GLU A 265 -16.81 -8.29 -3.02
N ARG A 266 -15.78 -8.03 -2.22
CA ARG A 266 -15.23 -6.69 -1.92
C ARG A 266 -13.75 -6.56 -2.26
N LEU A 267 -13.22 -7.48 -3.07
CA LEU A 267 -11.84 -7.39 -3.53
C LEU A 267 -11.65 -6.10 -4.35
N PRO A 268 -10.50 -5.42 -4.23
CA PRO A 268 -10.20 -4.25 -5.04
C PRO A 268 -10.12 -4.61 -6.53
N SER A 269 -10.70 -3.77 -7.38
CA SER A 269 -10.54 -3.87 -8.83
C SER A 269 -9.17 -3.33 -9.25
N PRO A 270 -8.45 -3.98 -10.19
CA PRO A 270 -7.21 -3.43 -10.73
C PRO A 270 -7.45 -2.26 -11.70
N ASN A 271 -8.67 -2.12 -12.23
CA ASN A 271 -8.98 -1.19 -13.33
C ASN A 271 -10.03 -0.14 -12.96
N GLU A 272 -10.66 -0.26 -11.78
CA GLU A 272 -11.76 0.62 -11.36
C GLU A 272 -11.55 1.07 -9.92
N GLU A 273 -11.93 2.32 -9.64
CA GLU A 273 -11.89 2.87 -8.30
C GLU A 273 -13.01 2.25 -7.43
N SER A 274 -12.73 2.05 -6.14
CA SER A 274 -13.71 1.51 -5.19
C SER A 274 -14.61 2.65 -4.71
N VAL A 275 -15.84 2.72 -5.21
CA VAL A 275 -16.80 3.81 -4.96
C VAL A 275 -17.51 3.60 -3.62
N VAL A 276 -17.72 4.68 -2.85
CA VAL A 276 -18.46 4.69 -1.58
C VAL A 276 -19.63 5.67 -1.61
N ASP A 277 -20.60 5.49 -0.70
CA ASP A 277 -21.68 6.45 -0.49
C ASP A 277 -21.18 7.66 0.31
N CYS A 278 -21.15 8.84 -0.33
CA CYS A 278 -20.72 10.10 0.28
C CYS A 278 -21.50 10.47 1.55
N ASN A 279 -22.73 9.98 1.72
CA ASN A 279 -23.55 10.30 2.90
C ASN A 279 -23.20 9.46 4.13
N LYS A 280 -22.34 8.45 3.98
CA LYS A 280 -22.00 7.49 5.03
C LYS A 280 -20.62 7.71 5.63
N LEU A 281 -19.88 8.74 5.23
CA LEU A 281 -18.53 9.02 5.75
C LEU A 281 -18.47 9.03 7.28
N SER A 282 -19.43 9.69 7.94
CA SER A 282 -19.49 9.78 9.41
C SER A 282 -19.72 8.44 10.13
N SER A 283 -20.11 7.39 9.40
CA SER A 283 -20.30 6.03 9.93
C SER A 283 -19.13 5.10 9.60
N MET A 284 -18.18 5.54 8.78
CA MET A 284 -17.01 4.74 8.42
C MET A 284 -15.99 4.77 9.56
N PRO A 285 -15.23 3.67 9.74
CA PRO A 285 -14.24 3.59 10.80
C PRO A 285 -12.98 4.39 10.48
N ASP A 286 -12.35 4.96 11.51
CA ASP A 286 -10.97 5.39 11.41
C ASP A 286 -10.06 4.20 11.07
N VAL A 287 -9.03 4.46 10.27
CA VAL A 287 -7.95 3.49 10.02
C VAL A 287 -6.63 4.03 10.53
N SER A 288 -5.67 3.16 10.82
CA SER A 288 -4.37 3.65 11.29
C SER A 288 -3.19 2.76 10.97
N PHE A 289 -2.04 3.42 10.80
CA PHE A 289 -0.73 2.79 10.68
C PHE A 289 0.02 2.90 12.00
N THR A 290 0.74 1.86 12.38
CA THR A 290 1.71 1.95 13.48
C THR A 290 3.10 2.23 12.92
N ILE A 291 3.73 3.35 13.27
CA ILE A 291 5.07 3.72 12.80
C ILE A 291 5.91 4.13 14.01
N SER A 292 7.08 3.51 14.20
CA SER A 292 7.95 3.73 15.38
C SER A 292 7.21 3.67 16.72
N GLY A 293 6.24 2.76 16.86
CA GLY A 293 5.44 2.59 18.07
C GLY A 293 4.36 3.65 18.30
N LYS A 294 4.17 4.60 17.37
CA LYS A 294 3.10 5.59 17.41
C LYS A 294 2.02 5.25 16.38
N THR A 295 0.77 5.50 16.74
CA THR A 295 -0.39 5.32 15.85
C THR A 295 -0.65 6.59 15.04
N PHE A 296 -0.75 6.44 13.73
CA PHE A 296 -1.09 7.47 12.75
C PHE A 296 -2.47 7.18 12.19
N VAL A 297 -3.46 7.90 12.70
CA VAL A 297 -4.89 7.74 12.37
C VAL A 297 -5.23 8.52 11.10
N LEU A 298 -6.04 7.95 10.22
CA LEU A 298 -6.69 8.64 9.12
C LEU A 298 -8.20 8.53 9.32
N THR A 299 -8.89 9.67 9.33
CA THR A 299 -10.35 9.72 9.43
C THR A 299 -10.99 9.49 8.05
N PRO A 300 -12.29 9.15 7.99
CA PRO A 300 -13.02 9.00 6.72
C PRO A 300 -12.88 10.19 5.78
N GLU A 301 -12.87 11.41 6.30
CA GLU A 301 -12.70 12.64 5.52
C GLU A 301 -11.31 12.76 4.89
N GLN A 302 -10.30 12.08 5.46
CA GLN A 302 -8.93 12.13 4.97
C GLN A 302 -8.66 11.05 3.92
N TYR A 303 -9.19 9.84 4.12
CA TYR A 303 -8.93 8.70 3.22
C TYR A 303 -9.99 8.49 2.14
N ILE A 304 -11.15 9.16 2.18
CA ILE A 304 -12.11 9.17 1.07
C ILE A 304 -11.86 10.39 0.19
N LEU A 305 -11.74 10.17 -1.12
CA LEU A 305 -11.58 11.23 -2.10
C LEU A 305 -12.94 11.59 -2.69
N LYS A 306 -13.26 12.88 -2.71
CA LYS A 306 -14.47 13.42 -3.34
C LYS A 306 -14.12 13.99 -4.71
N ILE A 307 -14.64 13.40 -5.77
CA ILE A 307 -14.44 13.78 -7.17
C ILE A 307 -15.71 14.49 -7.66
N GLY A 308 -15.56 15.73 -8.13
CA GLY A 308 -16.68 16.58 -8.55
C GLY A 308 -17.24 17.45 -7.42
N GLU A 309 -18.26 18.25 -7.74
CA GLU A 309 -18.84 19.25 -6.84
C GLU A 309 -20.34 19.01 -6.61
N GLY A 310 -20.86 19.51 -5.49
CA GLY A 310 -22.29 19.44 -5.17
C GLY A 310 -22.81 18.02 -4.94
N ASP A 311 -24.06 17.78 -5.33
CA ASP A 311 -24.80 16.53 -5.14
C ASP A 311 -24.41 15.43 -6.16
N GLU A 312 -23.68 15.78 -7.22
CA GLU A 312 -23.17 14.83 -8.23
C GLU A 312 -21.77 14.30 -7.91
N ALA A 313 -21.18 14.77 -6.82
CA ALA A 313 -19.85 14.35 -6.42
C ALA A 313 -19.79 12.85 -6.11
N GLN A 314 -18.80 12.17 -6.67
CA GLN A 314 -18.53 10.76 -6.42
C GLN A 314 -17.47 10.64 -5.32
N CYS A 315 -17.71 9.76 -4.36
CA CYS A 315 -16.74 9.45 -3.33
C CYS A 315 -16.05 8.13 -3.63
N VAL A 316 -14.73 8.13 -3.62
CA VAL A 316 -13.92 6.95 -3.90
C VAL A 316 -12.96 6.67 -2.75
N SER A 317 -12.75 5.39 -2.49
CA SER A 317 -11.81 4.91 -1.49
C SER A 317 -10.39 5.32 -1.89
N GLY A 318 -9.64 5.91 -0.95
CA GLY A 318 -8.23 6.22 -1.11
C GLY A 318 -7.31 5.00 -1.13
N PHE A 319 -7.85 3.78 -1.19
CA PHE A 319 -7.11 2.52 -1.08
C PHE A 319 -7.12 1.72 -2.38
N LEU A 320 -5.95 1.21 -2.76
CA LEU A 320 -5.73 0.33 -3.90
C LEU A 320 -5.03 -0.97 -3.48
N GLY A 321 -5.45 -2.09 -4.07
CA GLY A 321 -4.83 -3.40 -3.86
C GLY A 321 -3.48 -3.50 -4.57
N LEU A 322 -2.43 -3.83 -3.82
CA LEU A 322 -1.09 -4.07 -4.32
C LEU A 322 -0.46 -5.22 -3.51
N ASP A 323 -0.22 -6.35 -4.19
CA ASP A 323 0.46 -7.50 -3.58
C ASP A 323 1.92 -7.59 -4.06
N VAL A 324 2.85 -7.20 -3.19
CA VAL A 324 4.29 -7.35 -3.43
C VAL A 324 4.79 -8.63 -2.76
N PRO A 325 5.37 -9.59 -3.50
CA PRO A 325 5.85 -10.84 -2.92
C PRO A 325 7.13 -10.64 -2.08
N PRO A 326 7.42 -11.56 -1.14
CA PRO A 326 8.72 -11.61 -0.46
C PRO A 326 9.89 -11.73 -1.46
N PRO A 327 11.08 -11.18 -1.16
CA PRO A 327 11.45 -10.52 0.09
C PRO A 327 11.09 -9.03 0.17
N ALA A 328 10.50 -8.45 -0.87
CA ALA A 328 10.23 -7.01 -0.94
C ALA A 328 8.95 -6.58 -0.20
N GLY A 329 7.97 -7.49 -0.06
CA GLY A 329 6.73 -7.25 0.67
C GLY A 329 6.50 -8.20 1.86
N PRO A 330 5.38 -8.05 2.58
CA PRO A 330 4.26 -7.15 2.30
C PRO A 330 4.64 -5.67 2.41
N LEU A 331 4.14 -4.87 1.46
CA LEU A 331 4.54 -3.48 1.25
C LEU A 331 3.30 -2.58 1.17
N TRP A 332 3.42 -1.38 1.75
CA TRP A 332 2.51 -0.27 1.53
C TRP A 332 3.17 0.84 0.69
N ILE A 333 2.37 1.58 -0.07
CA ILE A 333 2.74 2.89 -0.60
C ILE A 333 1.90 3.93 0.13
N LEU A 334 2.57 4.83 0.84
CA LEU A 334 1.97 5.94 1.57
C LEU A 334 2.05 7.20 0.72
N GLY A 335 0.99 7.44 -0.05
CA GLY A 335 0.86 8.57 -0.96
C GLY A 335 0.32 9.85 -0.33
N ASP A 336 -0.17 10.75 -1.18
CA ASP A 336 -0.75 12.06 -0.81
C ASP A 336 -1.85 11.95 0.25
N THR A 337 -2.63 10.87 0.23
CA THR A 337 -3.68 10.61 1.22
C THR A 337 -3.09 10.56 2.65
N PHE A 338 -1.92 9.94 2.83
CA PHE A 338 -1.23 9.93 4.12
C PHE A 338 -0.42 11.22 4.33
N MET A 339 0.35 11.63 3.32
CA MET A 339 1.25 12.80 3.41
C MET A 339 0.51 14.14 3.55
N GLY A 340 -0.76 14.22 3.11
CA GLY A 340 -1.61 15.38 3.33
C GLY A 340 -2.18 15.47 4.75
N ALA A 341 -2.39 14.33 5.41
CA ALA A 341 -2.73 14.32 6.84
C ALA A 341 -1.49 14.53 7.71
N TYR A 342 -0.33 14.06 7.24
CA TYR A 342 0.92 14.09 7.99
C TYR A 342 2.04 14.76 7.19
N HIS A 343 2.41 15.96 7.63
CA HIS A 343 3.62 16.63 7.15
C HIS A 343 4.81 15.67 7.24
N THR A 344 5.53 15.56 6.12
CA THR A 344 6.58 14.55 5.96
C THR A 344 7.94 15.21 5.71
N VAL A 345 8.93 14.86 6.53
CA VAL A 345 10.33 15.25 6.39
C VAL A 345 11.13 14.07 5.86
N PHE A 346 11.85 14.28 4.78
CA PHE A 346 12.82 13.37 4.19
C PHE A 346 14.21 13.82 4.63
N ASP A 347 14.74 13.20 5.68
CA ASP A 347 16.03 13.53 6.26
C ASP A 347 17.10 12.64 5.61
N PHE A 348 17.67 13.15 4.51
CA PHE A 348 18.68 12.44 3.72
C PHE A 348 19.99 12.31 4.49
N GLY A 349 20.36 13.31 5.30
CA GLY A 349 21.60 13.29 6.07
C GLY A 349 21.65 12.18 7.13
N ASN A 350 20.50 11.86 7.74
CA ASN A 350 20.39 10.80 8.74
C ASN A 350 19.67 9.54 8.22
N GLU A 351 19.39 9.46 6.92
CA GLU A 351 18.66 8.37 6.25
C GLU A 351 17.39 7.95 7.01
N ARG A 352 16.48 8.91 7.25
CA ARG A 352 15.23 8.69 8.00
C ARG A 352 14.08 9.54 7.48
N LEU A 353 12.86 9.13 7.80
CA LEU A 353 11.62 9.86 7.53
C LEU A 353 11.00 10.34 8.83
N GLY A 354 10.41 11.54 8.83
CA GLY A 354 9.75 12.15 9.98
C GLY A 354 8.32 12.56 9.68
N PHE A 355 7.38 12.19 10.55
CA PHE A 355 5.96 12.48 10.37
C PHE A 355 5.38 13.28 11.53
N ALA A 356 4.70 14.39 11.23
CA ALA A 356 3.95 15.20 12.19
C ALA A 356 2.56 15.49 11.63
N LEU A 357 1.59 15.83 12.49
CA LEU A 357 0.26 16.21 12.03
C LEU A 357 0.37 17.48 11.17
N ALA A 358 -0.19 17.49 9.96
CA ALA A 358 -0.21 18.68 9.12
C ALA A 358 -1.04 19.80 9.76
N ALA A 359 -0.62 21.05 9.56
CA ALA A 359 -1.25 22.22 10.18
C ALA A 359 -2.59 22.59 9.56
#